data_AF-A0A517PM72-F1
#
_entry.id   AF-A0A517PM72-F1
#
_cell.length_a   1.000
_cell.length_b   1.000
_cell.length_c   1.000
_cell.angle_alpha   90.00
_cell.angle_beta   90.00
_cell.angle_gamma   90.00
#
_symmetry.space_group_name_H-M   'P 1'
#
loop_
_entity.id
_entity.type
_entity.pdbx_description
1 polymer ?
#
loop_
_entity_poly.entity_id
_entity_poly.type
_entity_poly.pdbx_seq_one_letter_code
_entity_poly.pdbx_strand_id
1 'polypeptide(L)'
;MTIQQPFGEECCEAEVKVFRESYQNLYFLKTPFNELALQSRNYLFIGRRGSGKTSLAHYFTFQNSLPSAKCIDVDEPKVYEKVLTKIAERASTMPDLAMSRVVAIWDFLIWSLIFDELCEEDPVINSARKLTTPDKASSLIRDLLKQLLSKFLCDDGELSDDLEEFLVSGPFSEAKNRAVKITNRKPVIIAIDSLEKYSIENQPMMCAIAALVESASNFNRSYAHVGIHVKVFISAEVFPHLEESEISNPSKYIRHPVYLHWRPKDLMRLVSWRLNEFFRRDPKFNSYCRDDVDWDSPGEVLEKVWNPHFGTHFFNGLDLCEATFPYVLRHTQLRPRQFVILCNHIADKAIKSEEFPRFSNVAILESIRKQEIRLAGELLNSYSKVFPNVANIVSALERFPMVFDAKKLDRMSSSTASQWPSGDYSPYQFRRLVAELGIVGRIRSWDNESKIITADFEYALEDRLTLTSKDKCVIHPMFFEKLSIEKSHKMIIYPFPNHPDFKQIMESMKND
;
A
#
# COMPACT_ATOMS: atom_id res chain seq x y z
N MET A 1 -2.10 -6.61 -21.83
CA MET A 1 -2.01 -5.13 -21.93
C MET A 1 -2.69 -4.74 -23.22
N THR A 2 -3.21 -3.52 -23.30
CA THR A 2 -3.87 -3.00 -24.50
C THR A 2 -3.04 -1.86 -25.08
N ILE A 3 -3.30 -1.48 -26.33
CA ILE A 3 -2.62 -0.32 -26.93
C ILE A 3 -2.91 0.96 -26.14
N GLN A 4 -4.10 1.08 -25.53
CA GLN A 4 -4.47 2.23 -24.69
C GLN A 4 -3.73 2.24 -23.34
N GLN A 5 -3.20 1.10 -22.91
CA GLN A 5 -2.51 0.94 -21.63
C GLN A 5 -1.32 -0.03 -21.77
N PRO A 6 -0.24 0.40 -22.46
CA PRO A 6 0.92 -0.44 -22.70
C PRO A 6 1.69 -0.76 -21.41
N PHE A 7 1.45 -0.04 -20.31
CA PHE A 7 2.05 -0.29 -18.99
C PHE A 7 1.12 -1.05 -18.03
N GLY A 8 0.03 -1.66 -18.52
CA GLY A 8 -0.95 -2.38 -17.70
C GLY A 8 -2.07 -1.50 -17.16
N GLU A 9 -3.03 -2.10 -16.48
CA GLU A 9 -4.20 -1.38 -15.95
C GLU A 9 -3.82 -0.54 -14.71
N GLU A 10 -4.69 0.40 -14.35
CA GLU A 10 -4.48 1.27 -13.19
C GLU A 10 -4.53 0.50 -11.85
N CYS A 11 -5.18 -0.67 -11.80
CA CYS A 11 -5.30 -1.46 -10.58
C CYS A 11 -5.21 -2.97 -10.79
N CYS A 12 -4.74 -3.68 -9.76
CA CYS A 12 -4.56 -5.13 -9.77
C CYS A 12 -5.87 -5.87 -10.05
N GLU A 13 -6.98 -5.39 -9.49
CA GLU A 13 -8.30 -5.99 -9.64
C GLU A 13 -8.80 -5.89 -11.08
N ALA A 14 -8.44 -4.81 -11.80
CA ALA A 14 -8.70 -4.70 -13.23
C ALA A 14 -7.79 -5.65 -14.03
N GLU A 15 -6.50 -5.72 -13.68
CA GLU A 15 -5.56 -6.66 -14.33
C GLU A 15 -6.02 -8.12 -14.16
N VAL A 16 -6.37 -8.55 -12.96
CA VAL A 16 -6.86 -9.90 -12.68
C VAL A 16 -8.15 -10.20 -13.44
N LYS A 17 -9.08 -9.24 -13.55
CA LYS A 17 -10.29 -9.41 -14.35
C LYS A 17 -10.00 -9.59 -15.84
N VAL A 18 -9.04 -8.86 -16.38
CA VAL A 18 -8.67 -8.90 -17.80
C VAL A 18 -7.83 -10.14 -18.13
N PHE A 19 -6.84 -10.48 -17.31
CA PHE A 19 -5.86 -11.54 -17.60
C PHE A 19 -6.17 -12.88 -16.95
N ARG A 20 -7.00 -12.93 -15.91
CA ARG A 20 -7.38 -14.16 -15.18
C ARG A 20 -6.13 -14.99 -14.82
N GLU A 21 -6.06 -16.23 -15.27
CA GLU A 21 -4.95 -17.17 -15.04
C GLU A 21 -3.61 -16.68 -15.64
N SER A 22 -3.65 -15.82 -16.65
CA SER A 22 -2.44 -15.23 -17.25
C SER A 22 -1.88 -14.04 -16.46
N TYR A 23 -2.52 -13.65 -15.35
CA TYR A 23 -2.04 -12.55 -14.51
C TYR A 23 -0.63 -12.80 -13.96
N GLN A 24 -0.29 -14.04 -13.63
CA GLN A 24 1.05 -14.43 -13.17
C GLN A 24 2.16 -13.99 -14.16
N ASN A 25 1.86 -14.01 -15.46
CA ASN A 25 2.79 -13.62 -16.52
C ASN A 25 2.97 -12.09 -16.63
N LEU A 26 2.16 -11.31 -15.91
CA LEU A 26 2.22 -9.85 -15.82
C LEU A 26 2.64 -9.37 -14.41
N TYR A 27 2.88 -10.29 -13.50
CA TYR A 27 3.34 -9.96 -12.17
C TYR A 27 4.85 -9.72 -12.17
N PHE A 28 5.26 -8.57 -11.64
CA PHE A 28 6.67 -8.22 -11.56
C PHE A 28 7.31 -8.89 -10.33
N LEU A 29 8.06 -9.98 -10.58
CA LEU A 29 8.61 -10.82 -9.51
C LEU A 29 9.83 -10.21 -8.79
N LYS A 30 10.55 -9.28 -9.42
CA LYS A 30 11.81 -8.74 -8.89
C LYS A 30 11.59 -7.61 -7.88
N THR A 31 10.77 -7.84 -6.87
CA THR A 31 10.59 -6.91 -5.73
C THR A 31 11.17 -7.51 -4.46
N PRO A 32 11.75 -6.70 -3.56
CA PRO A 32 12.25 -7.20 -2.28
C PRO A 32 11.11 -7.72 -1.38
N PHE A 33 9.86 -7.29 -1.63
CA PHE A 33 8.73 -7.64 -0.79
C PHE A 33 8.27 -9.08 -1.01
N ASN A 34 8.46 -9.66 -2.20
CA ASN A 34 7.97 -11.00 -2.52
C ASN A 34 8.66 -12.06 -1.64
N GLU A 35 9.98 -12.03 -1.57
CA GLU A 35 10.76 -12.95 -0.73
C GLU A 35 10.47 -12.72 0.75
N LEU A 36 10.41 -11.46 1.18
CA LEU A 36 10.06 -11.11 2.55
C LEU A 36 8.65 -11.61 2.91
N ALA A 37 7.69 -11.55 1.97
CA ALA A 37 6.32 -11.94 2.23
C ALA A 37 6.15 -13.44 2.48
N LEU A 38 7.03 -14.26 1.93
CA LEU A 38 7.02 -15.71 2.12
C LEU A 38 7.76 -16.15 3.40
N GLN A 39 8.52 -15.26 4.06
CA GLN A 39 9.15 -15.58 5.35
C GLN A 39 8.10 -15.81 6.44
N SER A 40 8.28 -16.85 7.24
CA SER A 40 7.35 -17.25 8.31
C SER A 40 7.16 -16.19 9.40
N ARG A 41 8.21 -15.38 9.66
CA ARG A 41 8.20 -14.31 10.66
C ARG A 41 7.50 -13.02 10.21
N ASN A 42 7.33 -12.81 8.91
CA ASN A 42 6.78 -11.58 8.36
C ASN A 42 5.28 -11.77 8.15
N TYR A 43 4.47 -11.20 9.02
CA TYR A 43 3.02 -11.36 8.97
C TYR A 43 2.28 -10.05 8.71
N LEU A 44 2.92 -8.91 8.96
CA LEU A 44 2.33 -7.58 8.88
C LEU A 44 2.95 -6.80 7.71
N PHE A 45 2.12 -6.37 6.77
CA PHE A 45 2.53 -5.63 5.57
C PHE A 45 1.88 -4.26 5.60
N ILE A 46 2.68 -3.21 5.54
CA ILE A 46 2.22 -1.83 5.68
C ILE A 46 2.47 -1.11 4.36
N GLY A 47 1.43 -0.51 3.79
CA GLY A 47 1.58 0.20 2.53
C GLY A 47 0.45 1.16 2.23
N ARG A 48 0.79 2.31 1.64
CA ARG A 48 -0.21 3.30 1.20
C ARG A 48 -1.10 2.75 0.10
N ARG A 49 -2.24 3.41 -0.16
CA ARG A 49 -3.11 3.01 -1.29
C ARG A 49 -2.34 3.05 -2.61
N GLY A 50 -2.37 1.95 -3.38
CA GLY A 50 -1.62 1.83 -4.65
C GLY A 50 -0.15 1.39 -4.52
N SER A 51 0.30 0.97 -3.34
CA SER A 51 1.63 0.38 -3.08
C SER A 51 1.76 -1.10 -3.50
N GLY A 52 0.68 -1.75 -3.95
CA GLY A 52 0.71 -3.14 -4.39
C GLY A 52 0.37 -4.20 -3.34
N LYS A 53 -0.31 -3.83 -2.22
CA LYS A 53 -0.81 -4.78 -1.21
C LYS A 53 -1.62 -5.93 -1.82
N THR A 54 -2.67 -5.60 -2.58
CA THR A 54 -3.53 -6.57 -3.27
C THR A 54 -2.77 -7.40 -4.30
N SER A 55 -1.81 -6.81 -5.02
CA SER A 55 -0.94 -7.56 -5.94
C SER A 55 -0.06 -8.57 -5.18
N LEU A 56 0.46 -8.20 -4.01
CA LEU A 56 1.23 -9.10 -3.15
C LEU A 56 0.35 -10.18 -2.50
N ALA A 57 -0.91 -9.89 -2.16
CA ALA A 57 -1.87 -10.91 -1.74
C ALA A 57 -2.13 -11.94 -2.86
N HIS A 58 -2.35 -11.48 -4.09
CA HIS A 58 -2.50 -12.37 -5.24
C HIS A 58 -1.25 -13.20 -5.55
N TYR A 59 -0.06 -12.66 -5.32
CA TYR A 59 1.21 -13.38 -5.52
C TYR A 59 1.26 -14.71 -4.75
N PHE A 60 0.63 -14.79 -3.57
CA PHE A 60 0.58 -16.03 -2.79
C PHE A 60 -0.14 -17.18 -3.51
N THR A 61 -0.97 -16.91 -4.51
CA THR A 61 -1.68 -17.95 -5.28
C THR A 61 -0.82 -18.64 -6.34
N PHE A 62 0.28 -18.00 -6.79
CA PHE A 62 1.15 -18.52 -7.86
C PHE A 62 2.65 -18.45 -7.53
N GLN A 63 2.99 -18.17 -6.27
CA GLN A 63 4.36 -18.26 -5.77
C GLN A 63 4.89 -19.70 -5.80
N ASN A 64 6.21 -19.86 -5.94
CA ASN A 64 6.86 -21.18 -6.03
C ASN A 64 7.72 -21.56 -4.81
N SER A 65 7.92 -20.66 -3.85
CA SER A 65 8.81 -20.92 -2.69
C SER A 65 8.18 -21.81 -1.63
N LEU A 66 6.84 -21.87 -1.56
CA LEU A 66 6.06 -22.81 -0.77
C LEU A 66 5.25 -23.68 -1.74
N PRO A 67 5.82 -24.80 -2.22
CA PRO A 67 5.14 -25.68 -3.16
C PRO A 67 3.81 -26.19 -2.60
N SER A 68 2.79 -26.26 -3.46
CA SER A 68 1.45 -26.74 -3.09
C SER A 68 0.75 -25.93 -1.99
N ALA A 69 1.22 -24.71 -1.72
CA ALA A 69 0.55 -23.85 -0.76
C ALA A 69 -0.86 -23.48 -1.27
N LYS A 70 -1.85 -23.62 -0.38
CA LYS A 70 -3.20 -23.10 -0.59
C LYS A 70 -3.26 -21.66 -0.10
N CYS A 71 -3.90 -20.78 -0.87
CA CYS A 71 -4.03 -19.37 -0.52
C CYS A 71 -5.50 -19.02 -0.30
N ILE A 72 -5.82 -18.52 0.88
CA ILE A 72 -7.13 -18.00 1.25
C ILE A 72 -7.04 -16.47 1.22
N ASP A 73 -7.65 -15.85 0.21
CA ASP A 73 -7.71 -14.39 0.07
C ASP A 73 -8.99 -13.83 0.73
N VAL A 74 -8.84 -12.84 1.58
CA VAL A 74 -9.92 -12.19 2.34
C VAL A 74 -9.98 -10.71 1.92
N ASP A 75 -10.72 -10.45 0.84
CA ASP A 75 -10.70 -9.19 0.06
C ASP A 75 -11.95 -8.30 0.23
N GLU A 76 -13.04 -8.77 0.84
CA GLU A 76 -14.28 -8.00 1.00
C GLU A 76 -14.60 -7.63 2.46
N PRO A 77 -13.97 -6.60 3.01
CA PRO A 77 -14.03 -6.36 4.44
C PRO A 77 -15.27 -5.60 4.95
N LYS A 78 -16.01 -4.92 4.06
CA LYS A 78 -17.30 -4.28 4.39
C LYS A 78 -18.30 -5.26 5.03
N VAL A 79 -18.11 -6.54 4.68
CA VAL A 79 -18.96 -7.65 5.05
C VAL A 79 -18.84 -7.97 6.54
N TYR A 80 -17.65 -7.83 7.11
CA TYR A 80 -17.38 -8.11 8.52
C TYR A 80 -17.13 -6.87 9.38
N GLU A 81 -16.80 -5.72 8.78
CA GLU A 81 -16.68 -4.42 9.44
C GLU A 81 -17.87 -4.12 10.36
N LYS A 82 -19.09 -4.18 9.83
CA LYS A 82 -20.31 -3.88 10.62
C LYS A 82 -20.48 -4.78 11.84
N VAL A 83 -20.00 -6.02 11.74
CA VAL A 83 -20.12 -6.97 12.85
C VAL A 83 -19.04 -6.70 13.87
N LEU A 84 -17.77 -6.57 13.45
CA LEU A 84 -16.67 -6.27 14.35
C LEU A 84 -16.86 -4.93 15.07
N THR A 85 -17.36 -3.91 14.37
CA THR A 85 -17.75 -2.63 14.98
C THR A 85 -18.79 -2.84 16.07
N LYS A 86 -19.86 -3.61 15.84
CA LYS A 86 -20.86 -3.89 16.88
C LYS A 86 -20.30 -4.64 18.08
N ILE A 87 -19.38 -5.57 17.84
CA ILE A 87 -18.72 -6.34 18.90
C ILE A 87 -17.85 -5.40 19.74
N ALA A 88 -17.04 -4.57 19.09
CA ALA A 88 -16.16 -3.62 19.76
C ALA A 88 -16.93 -2.47 20.45
N GLU A 89 -18.03 -1.99 19.87
CA GLU A 89 -18.93 -1.01 20.50
C GLU A 89 -19.48 -1.52 21.83
N ARG A 90 -19.93 -2.78 21.88
CA ARG A 90 -20.46 -3.40 23.11
C ARG A 90 -19.37 -3.67 24.15
N ALA A 91 -18.15 -3.93 23.70
CA ALA A 91 -17.03 -4.22 24.57
C ALA A 91 -16.34 -2.97 25.15
N SER A 92 -16.71 -1.77 24.68
CA SER A 92 -16.12 -0.47 25.08
C SER A 92 -16.21 -0.12 26.57
N THR A 93 -16.95 -0.88 27.39
CA THR A 93 -17.02 -0.69 28.85
C THR A 93 -15.75 -1.13 29.58
N MET A 94 -14.93 -2.03 28.99
CA MET A 94 -13.61 -2.43 29.50
C MET A 94 -12.65 -2.72 28.33
N PRO A 95 -11.76 -1.78 27.95
CA PRO A 95 -10.92 -1.90 26.73
C PRO A 95 -10.03 -3.14 26.66
N ASP A 96 -9.39 -3.52 27.77
CA ASP A 96 -8.49 -4.69 27.78
C ASP A 96 -9.26 -6.01 27.60
N LEU A 97 -10.41 -6.13 28.26
CA LEU A 97 -11.30 -7.28 28.12
C LEU A 97 -11.87 -7.34 26.70
N ALA A 98 -12.21 -6.19 26.12
CA ALA A 98 -12.66 -6.07 24.73
C ALA A 98 -11.63 -6.61 23.75
N MET A 99 -10.37 -6.19 23.88
CA MET A 99 -9.29 -6.60 23.00
C MET A 99 -9.12 -8.13 23.01
N SER A 100 -9.03 -8.73 24.20
CA SER A 100 -8.88 -10.19 24.34
C SER A 100 -10.00 -10.98 23.65
N ARG A 101 -11.26 -10.52 23.79
CA ARG A 101 -12.44 -11.12 23.15
C ARG A 101 -12.40 -11.00 21.63
N VAL A 102 -12.05 -9.82 21.11
CA VAL A 102 -11.95 -9.62 19.65
C VAL A 102 -10.78 -10.43 19.05
N VAL A 103 -9.69 -10.60 19.79
CA VAL A 103 -8.58 -11.51 19.41
C VAL A 103 -9.06 -12.97 19.31
N ALA A 104 -9.85 -13.44 20.28
CA ALA A 104 -10.41 -14.80 20.26
C ALA A 104 -11.37 -15.01 19.08
N ILE A 105 -12.17 -14.00 18.73
CA ILE A 105 -13.01 -14.02 17.54
C ILE A 105 -12.16 -14.14 16.28
N TRP A 106 -11.08 -13.38 16.16
CA TRP A 106 -10.18 -13.51 15.02
C TRP A 106 -9.52 -14.89 14.94
N ASP A 107 -9.09 -15.49 16.06
CA ASP A 107 -8.58 -16.87 16.07
C ASP A 107 -9.64 -17.86 15.54
N PHE A 108 -10.88 -17.75 16.04
CA PHE A 108 -11.99 -18.57 15.58
C PHE A 108 -12.24 -18.42 14.07
N LEU A 109 -12.25 -17.19 13.56
CA LEU A 109 -12.48 -16.90 12.14
C LEU A 109 -11.36 -17.48 11.27
N ILE A 110 -10.10 -17.28 11.65
CA ILE A 110 -8.94 -17.81 10.92
C ILE A 110 -9.00 -19.35 10.88
N TRP A 111 -9.26 -20.01 12.00
CA TRP A 111 -9.42 -21.46 12.02
C TRP A 111 -10.59 -21.95 11.18
N SER A 112 -11.70 -21.22 11.20
CA SER A 112 -12.87 -21.56 10.39
C SER A 112 -12.58 -21.45 8.90
N LEU A 113 -11.80 -20.44 8.47
CA LEU A 113 -11.31 -20.32 7.08
C LEU A 113 -10.44 -21.53 6.70
N ILE A 114 -9.51 -21.92 7.57
CA ILE A 114 -8.63 -23.07 7.35
C ILE A 114 -9.46 -24.36 7.24
N PHE A 115 -10.45 -24.55 8.10
CA PHE A 115 -11.30 -25.74 8.07
C PHE A 115 -12.15 -25.82 6.81
N ASP A 116 -12.64 -24.68 6.34
CA ASP A 116 -13.38 -24.61 5.08
C ASP A 116 -12.52 -25.04 3.89
N GLU A 117 -11.29 -24.52 3.81
CA GLU A 117 -10.32 -24.82 2.75
C GLU A 117 -9.81 -26.28 2.78
N LEU A 118 -9.81 -26.92 3.96
CA LEU A 118 -9.32 -28.29 4.16
C LEU A 118 -10.45 -29.32 4.36
N CYS A 119 -11.72 -28.94 4.24
CA CYS A 119 -12.83 -29.83 4.59
C CYS A 119 -12.90 -31.10 3.73
N GLU A 120 -12.46 -31.04 2.47
CA GLU A 120 -12.41 -32.19 1.58
C GLU A 120 -11.25 -33.16 1.88
N GLU A 121 -10.27 -32.72 2.67
CA GLU A 121 -9.06 -33.50 2.95
C GLU A 121 -9.16 -34.37 4.20
N ASP A 122 -10.05 -34.04 5.14
CA ASP A 122 -10.24 -34.80 6.38
C ASP A 122 -11.69 -34.72 6.90
N PRO A 123 -12.36 -35.86 7.16
CA PRO A 123 -13.75 -35.89 7.60
C PRO A 123 -13.96 -35.27 8.98
N VAL A 124 -12.95 -35.26 9.85
CA VAL A 124 -13.03 -34.60 11.17
C VAL A 124 -13.07 -33.09 10.99
N ILE A 125 -12.23 -32.55 10.09
CA ILE A 125 -12.27 -31.12 9.73
C ILE A 125 -13.63 -30.77 9.15
N ASN A 126 -14.15 -31.60 8.24
CA ASN A 126 -15.49 -31.40 7.67
C ASN A 126 -16.59 -31.40 8.75
N SER A 127 -16.49 -32.29 9.75
CA SER A 127 -17.47 -32.35 10.85
C SER A 127 -17.40 -31.14 11.78
N ALA A 128 -16.23 -30.50 11.91
CA ALA A 128 -16.04 -29.29 12.69
C ALA A 128 -16.49 -28.02 11.94
N ARG A 129 -16.71 -28.10 10.63
CA ARG A 129 -17.24 -27.01 9.80
C ARG A 129 -18.69 -26.72 10.20
N LYS A 130 -18.95 -25.51 10.70
CA LYS A 130 -20.28 -25.09 11.19
C LYS A 130 -21.20 -24.49 10.11
N LEU A 131 -20.77 -24.39 8.85
CA LEU A 131 -21.46 -23.61 7.82
C LEU A 131 -21.62 -24.33 6.48
N THR A 132 -22.69 -23.95 5.77
CA THR A 132 -22.96 -24.29 4.37
C THR A 132 -21.90 -23.65 3.46
N THR A 133 -21.50 -24.37 2.40
CA THR A 133 -20.53 -23.96 1.37
C THR A 133 -20.78 -22.57 0.83
N PRO A 134 -20.02 -21.53 1.26
CA PRO A 134 -20.10 -20.22 0.68
C PRO A 134 -19.22 -20.15 -0.58
N ASP A 135 -19.59 -19.30 -1.55
CA ASP A 135 -18.83 -19.12 -2.79
C ASP A 135 -17.48 -18.38 -2.57
N LYS A 136 -17.31 -17.67 -1.44
CA LYS A 136 -16.09 -16.88 -1.09
C LYS A 136 -15.76 -16.89 0.40
N ALA A 137 -14.47 -16.73 0.73
CA ALA A 137 -13.97 -16.57 2.10
C ALA A 137 -14.61 -15.40 2.86
N SER A 138 -14.82 -14.25 2.21
CA SER A 138 -15.48 -13.09 2.81
C SER A 138 -16.92 -13.37 3.25
N SER A 139 -17.67 -14.13 2.44
CA SER A 139 -19.03 -14.55 2.79
C SER A 139 -19.05 -15.53 3.96
N LEU A 140 -18.07 -16.44 4.03
CA LEU A 140 -17.91 -17.33 5.19
C LEU A 140 -17.73 -16.52 6.48
N ILE A 141 -16.80 -15.55 6.47
CA ILE A 141 -16.56 -14.68 7.63
C ILE A 141 -17.85 -13.95 8.03
N ARG A 142 -18.62 -13.41 7.06
CA ARG A 142 -19.91 -12.76 7.35
C ARG A 142 -20.84 -13.65 8.16
N ASP A 143 -20.99 -14.88 7.69
CA ASP A 143 -22.03 -15.78 8.16
C ASP A 143 -21.60 -16.39 9.51
N LEU A 144 -20.31 -16.68 9.68
CA LEU A 144 -19.70 -16.99 10.99
C LEU A 144 -19.94 -15.86 11.98
N LEU A 145 -19.63 -14.62 11.59
CA LEU A 145 -19.78 -13.47 12.45
C LEU A 145 -21.25 -13.21 12.82
N LYS A 146 -22.19 -13.38 11.89
CA LYS A 146 -23.63 -13.32 12.22
C LYS A 146 -24.05 -14.42 13.19
N GLN A 147 -23.56 -15.64 13.00
CA GLN A 147 -23.82 -16.73 13.93
C GLN A 147 -23.23 -16.46 15.30
N LEU A 148 -22.00 -15.92 15.35
CA LEU A 148 -21.36 -15.51 16.59
C LEU A 148 -22.17 -14.44 17.32
N LEU A 149 -22.61 -13.40 16.59
CA LEU A 149 -23.51 -12.38 17.10
C LEU A 149 -24.82 -12.96 17.65
N SER A 150 -25.39 -13.98 17.01
CA SER A 150 -26.65 -14.57 17.47
C SER A 150 -26.51 -15.55 18.63
N LYS A 151 -25.34 -16.21 18.77
CA LYS A 151 -25.12 -17.30 19.73
C LYS A 151 -24.39 -16.87 20.98
N PHE A 152 -23.40 -15.98 20.85
CA PHE A 152 -22.47 -15.63 21.92
C PHE A 152 -22.61 -14.18 22.38
N LEU A 153 -23.57 -13.43 21.83
CA LEU A 153 -23.89 -12.07 22.24
C LEU A 153 -25.35 -12.02 22.70
N CYS A 154 -25.62 -12.66 23.84
CA CYS A 154 -26.85 -12.48 24.61
C CYS A 154 -27.02 -11.01 25.05
N ASP A 155 -28.22 -10.62 25.48
CA ASP A 155 -28.60 -9.23 25.78
C ASP A 155 -27.73 -8.55 26.85
N ASP A 156 -26.98 -9.31 27.65
CA ASP A 156 -26.10 -8.80 28.71
C ASP A 156 -24.68 -8.42 28.24
N GLY A 157 -24.35 -8.58 26.95
CA GLY A 157 -23.10 -8.06 26.38
C GLY A 157 -21.82 -8.82 26.78
N GLU A 158 -21.93 -9.88 27.57
CA GLU A 158 -20.83 -10.81 27.80
C GLU A 158 -20.67 -11.71 26.57
N LEU A 159 -19.57 -11.53 25.84
CA LEU A 159 -19.07 -12.57 24.95
C LEU A 159 -18.70 -13.73 25.85
N SER A 160 -19.54 -14.78 25.86
CA SER A 160 -19.49 -15.78 26.93
C SER A 160 -18.18 -16.57 26.90
N ASP A 161 -17.74 -17.02 28.08
CA ASP A 161 -16.71 -18.04 28.27
C ASP A 161 -16.93 -19.25 27.33
N ASP A 162 -18.16 -19.46 26.85
CA ASP A 162 -18.52 -20.49 25.88
C ASP A 162 -17.75 -20.39 24.54
N LEU A 163 -17.32 -19.20 24.08
CA LEU A 163 -16.51 -19.13 22.85
C LEU A 163 -15.11 -19.68 23.10
N GLU A 164 -14.48 -19.31 24.21
CA GLU A 164 -13.17 -19.82 24.61
C GLU A 164 -13.27 -21.32 24.93
N GLU A 165 -14.30 -21.74 25.66
CA GLU A 165 -14.59 -23.16 25.92
C GLU A 165 -14.83 -23.92 24.60
N PHE A 166 -15.55 -23.31 23.64
CA PHE A 166 -15.74 -23.90 22.32
C PHE A 166 -14.43 -24.05 21.54
N LEU A 167 -13.55 -23.03 21.58
CA LEU A 167 -12.23 -23.08 20.96
C LEU A 167 -11.34 -24.16 21.56
N VAL A 168 -11.59 -24.54 22.82
CA VAL A 168 -10.89 -25.61 23.55
C VAL A 168 -11.63 -26.95 23.46
N SER A 169 -12.86 -26.98 22.94
CA SER A 169 -13.68 -28.19 22.86
C SER A 169 -12.99 -29.31 22.08
N GLY A 170 -13.22 -30.55 22.50
CA GLY A 170 -12.61 -31.75 21.91
C GLY A 170 -12.71 -31.81 20.38
N PRO A 171 -13.89 -31.61 19.77
CA PRO A 171 -14.04 -31.65 18.31
C PRO A 171 -13.27 -30.55 17.57
N PHE A 172 -13.27 -29.31 18.09
CA PHE A 172 -12.57 -28.20 17.46
C PHE A 172 -11.06 -28.35 17.59
N SER A 173 -10.58 -28.73 18.77
CA SER A 173 -9.17 -29.03 19.04
C SER A 173 -8.67 -30.20 18.19
N GLU A 174 -9.47 -31.26 18.02
CA GLU A 174 -9.12 -32.36 17.13
C GLU A 174 -9.00 -31.89 15.68
N ALA A 175 -9.96 -31.10 15.19
CA ALA A 175 -9.88 -30.52 13.84
C ALA A 175 -8.65 -29.62 13.65
N LYS A 176 -8.28 -28.79 14.64
CA LYS A 176 -7.01 -28.02 14.62
C LYS A 176 -5.81 -28.95 14.46
N ASN A 177 -5.74 -30.01 15.25
CA ASN A 177 -4.65 -30.97 15.21
C ASN A 177 -4.56 -31.72 13.87
N ARG A 178 -5.70 -32.01 13.23
CA ARG A 178 -5.76 -32.61 11.88
C ARG A 178 -5.30 -31.62 10.82
N ALA A 179 -5.80 -30.37 10.87
CA ALA A 179 -5.41 -29.31 9.97
C ALA A 179 -3.90 -29.07 10.01
N VAL A 180 -3.29 -29.00 11.20
CA VAL A 180 -1.84 -28.85 11.40
C VAL A 180 -1.04 -29.98 10.75
N LYS A 181 -1.54 -31.23 10.79
CA LYS A 181 -0.88 -32.37 10.13
C LYS A 181 -0.91 -32.24 8.60
N ILE A 182 -2.00 -31.71 8.04
CA ILE A 182 -2.14 -31.46 6.60
C ILE A 182 -1.25 -30.29 6.18
N THR A 183 -1.27 -29.18 6.95
CA THR A 183 -0.56 -27.94 6.59
C THR A 183 0.97 -28.10 6.61
N ASN A 184 1.48 -29.03 7.42
CA ASN A 184 2.89 -29.45 7.38
C ASN A 184 3.33 -29.97 6.00
N ARG A 185 2.41 -30.47 5.17
CA ARG A 185 2.69 -30.99 3.83
C ARG A 185 2.18 -30.05 2.74
N LYS A 186 1.08 -29.35 3.00
CA LYS A 186 0.43 -28.41 2.09
C LYS A 186 0.21 -27.09 2.82
N PRO A 187 1.20 -26.18 2.82
CA PRO A 187 1.10 -24.94 3.57
C PRO A 187 -0.17 -24.17 3.24
N VAL A 188 -0.71 -23.43 4.20
CA VAL A 188 -1.88 -22.54 4.00
C VAL A 188 -1.44 -21.12 4.30
N ILE A 189 -1.68 -20.23 3.34
CA ILE A 189 -1.45 -18.79 3.47
C ILE A 189 -2.82 -18.11 3.53
N ILE A 190 -3.10 -17.39 4.61
CA ILE A 190 -4.30 -16.57 4.77
C ILE A 190 -3.91 -15.11 4.56
N ALA A 191 -4.29 -14.53 3.43
CA ALA A 191 -4.05 -13.13 3.11
C ALA A 191 -5.28 -12.30 3.47
N ILE A 192 -5.12 -11.39 4.43
CA ILE A 192 -6.18 -10.49 4.89
C ILE A 192 -5.83 -9.09 4.42
N ASP A 193 -6.39 -8.69 3.27
CA ASP A 193 -6.26 -7.33 2.74
C ASP A 193 -7.27 -6.41 3.43
N SER A 194 -6.84 -5.76 4.53
CA SER A 194 -7.78 -5.02 5.34
C SER A 194 -8.19 -3.70 4.67
N LEU A 195 -9.52 -3.52 4.61
CA LEU A 195 -10.33 -2.30 4.48
C LEU A 195 -9.65 -1.08 3.83
N GLU A 196 -9.93 -0.71 2.58
CA GLU A 196 -9.55 0.64 2.09
C GLU A 196 -10.32 1.81 2.77
N LYS A 197 -11.19 1.53 3.75
CA LYS A 197 -12.26 2.43 4.21
C LYS A 197 -12.23 2.69 5.73
N TYR A 198 -11.10 3.12 6.27
CA TYR A 198 -11.00 3.44 7.71
C TYR A 198 -11.54 4.83 8.07
N SER A 199 -12.06 4.97 9.29
CA SER A 199 -12.13 6.24 10.00
C SER A 199 -11.39 6.05 11.32
N ILE A 200 -10.38 6.89 11.58
CA ILE A 200 -9.58 6.80 12.82
C ILE A 200 -10.41 7.22 14.04
N GLU A 201 -11.46 8.00 13.82
CA GLU A 201 -12.45 8.36 14.84
C GLU A 201 -13.33 7.16 15.24
N ASN A 202 -13.40 6.11 14.41
CA ASN A 202 -14.15 4.89 14.74
C ASN A 202 -13.28 3.97 15.63
N GLN A 203 -13.25 4.30 16.91
CA GLN A 203 -12.56 3.53 17.96
C GLN A 203 -12.88 2.02 17.93
N PRO A 204 -14.15 1.57 17.81
CA PRO A 204 -14.48 0.15 17.64
C PRO A 204 -13.76 -0.53 16.46
N MET A 205 -13.68 0.15 15.32
CA MET A 205 -12.99 -0.35 14.13
C MET A 205 -11.47 -0.43 14.36
N MET A 206 -10.90 0.62 14.96
CA MET A 206 -9.46 0.69 15.28
C MET A 206 -9.06 -0.45 16.23
N CYS A 207 -9.87 -0.69 17.28
CA CYS A 207 -9.73 -1.83 18.18
C CYS A 207 -9.82 -3.18 17.43
N ALA A 208 -10.77 -3.35 16.51
CA ALA A 208 -10.91 -4.58 15.75
C ALA A 208 -9.71 -4.89 14.84
N ILE A 209 -9.07 -3.86 14.29
CA ILE A 209 -7.86 -4.00 13.46
C ILE A 209 -6.64 -4.27 14.35
N ALA A 210 -6.51 -3.58 15.48
CA ALA A 210 -5.45 -3.86 16.46
C ALA A 210 -5.54 -5.32 16.93
N ALA A 211 -6.74 -5.80 17.25
CA ALA A 211 -6.99 -7.21 17.60
C ALA A 211 -6.62 -8.18 16.47
N LEU A 212 -6.84 -7.81 15.20
CA LEU A 212 -6.39 -8.62 14.05
C LEU A 212 -4.85 -8.71 14.02
N VAL A 213 -4.15 -7.60 14.24
CA VAL A 213 -2.68 -7.56 14.28
C VAL A 213 -2.14 -8.41 15.44
N GLU A 214 -2.73 -8.28 16.63
CA GLU A 214 -2.35 -9.10 17.81
C GLU A 214 -2.62 -10.59 17.54
N SER A 215 -3.80 -10.92 17.03
CA SER A 215 -4.20 -12.28 16.68
C SER A 215 -3.25 -12.89 15.65
N ALA A 216 -2.99 -12.21 14.53
CA ALA A 216 -2.09 -12.69 13.48
C ALA A 216 -0.64 -12.87 13.98
N SER A 217 -0.16 -12.00 14.86
CA SER A 217 1.16 -12.14 15.49
C SER A 217 1.25 -13.42 16.34
N ASN A 218 0.26 -13.64 17.20
CA ASN A 218 0.16 -14.84 18.04
C ASN A 218 0.00 -16.11 17.18
N PHE A 219 -0.86 -16.04 16.15
CA PHE A 219 -1.13 -17.15 15.25
C PHE A 219 0.12 -17.60 14.50
N ASN A 220 0.86 -16.67 13.88
CA ASN A 220 2.10 -17.02 13.17
C ASN A 220 3.18 -17.53 14.13
N ARG A 221 3.28 -17.00 15.35
CA ARG A 221 4.21 -17.54 16.36
C ARG A 221 3.92 -19.01 16.65
N SER A 222 2.65 -19.37 16.75
CA SER A 222 2.21 -20.72 17.10
C SER A 222 2.21 -21.68 15.91
N TYR A 223 1.95 -21.21 14.69
CA TYR A 223 1.64 -22.10 13.56
C TYR A 223 2.44 -21.89 12.28
N ALA A 224 3.24 -20.82 12.14
CA ALA A 224 4.01 -20.60 10.92
C ALA A 224 5.10 -21.67 10.68
N HIS A 225 5.59 -22.31 11.74
CA HIS A 225 6.55 -23.41 11.63
C HIS A 225 5.90 -24.74 11.19
N VAL A 226 4.56 -24.85 11.24
CA VAL A 226 3.79 -25.99 10.73
C VAL A 226 3.02 -25.67 9.44
N GLY A 227 3.49 -24.65 8.71
CA GLY A 227 2.97 -24.29 7.39
C GLY A 227 1.66 -23.50 7.40
N ILE A 228 1.25 -22.88 8.52
CA ILE A 228 0.08 -21.98 8.53
C ILE A 228 0.53 -20.54 8.71
N HIS A 229 0.31 -19.71 7.70
CA HIS A 229 0.81 -18.35 7.64
C HIS A 229 -0.35 -17.36 7.52
N VAL A 230 -0.49 -16.44 8.48
CA VAL A 230 -1.45 -15.32 8.37
C VAL A 230 -0.70 -14.08 7.92
N LYS A 231 -1.17 -13.41 6.86
CA LYS A 231 -0.55 -12.23 6.26
C LYS A 231 -1.58 -11.10 6.29
N VAL A 232 -1.36 -10.09 7.12
CA VAL A 232 -2.25 -8.95 7.33
C VAL A 232 -1.68 -7.73 6.62
N PHE A 233 -2.49 -7.09 5.79
CA PHE A 233 -2.11 -5.90 5.05
C PHE A 233 -2.82 -4.67 5.61
N ILE A 234 -2.08 -3.74 6.20
CA ILE A 234 -2.60 -2.51 6.78
C ILE A 234 -2.21 -1.29 5.92
N SER A 235 -3.10 -0.30 5.87
CA SER A 235 -2.81 0.97 5.21
C SER A 235 -1.83 1.80 6.05
N ALA A 236 -0.78 2.32 5.43
CA ALA A 236 0.19 3.17 6.13
C ALA A 236 -0.42 4.49 6.66
N GLU A 237 -1.60 4.87 6.15
CA GLU A 237 -2.42 5.98 6.63
C GLU A 237 -3.02 5.74 8.02
N VAL A 238 -3.17 4.48 8.43
CA VAL A 238 -3.84 4.10 9.69
C VAL A 238 -2.89 3.43 10.65
N PHE A 239 -1.88 2.73 10.13
CA PHE A 239 -0.93 1.97 10.93
C PHE A 239 -0.29 2.77 12.07
N PRO A 240 0.22 4.01 11.88
CA PRO A 240 0.83 4.71 13.00
C PRO A 240 -0.17 5.05 14.11
N HIS A 241 -1.45 5.26 13.78
CA HIS A 241 -2.48 5.47 14.79
C HIS A 241 -2.78 4.19 15.57
N LEU A 242 -2.82 3.03 14.89
CA LEU A 242 -2.97 1.73 15.56
C LEU A 242 -1.79 1.46 16.51
N GLU A 243 -0.57 1.70 16.05
CA GLU A 243 0.65 1.50 16.83
C GLU A 243 0.74 2.46 18.02
N GLU A 244 0.38 3.73 17.84
CA GLU A 244 0.48 4.77 18.87
C GLU A 244 -0.63 4.68 19.93
N SER A 245 -1.87 4.28 19.58
CA SER A 245 -3.02 4.39 20.51
C SER A 245 -3.77 3.09 20.82
N GLU A 246 -3.73 2.07 19.97
CA GLU A 246 -4.67 0.93 20.07
C GLU A 246 -3.99 -0.38 20.45
N ILE A 247 -2.76 -0.60 19.99
CA ILE A 247 -2.02 -1.84 20.27
C ILE A 247 -1.40 -1.72 21.67
N SER A 248 -1.84 -2.58 22.58
CA SER A 248 -1.45 -2.56 23.99
C SER A 248 0.06 -2.73 24.23
N ASN A 249 0.73 -3.52 23.41
CA ASN A 249 2.17 -3.75 23.47
C ASN A 249 2.76 -3.89 22.06
N PRO A 250 3.10 -2.76 21.40
CA PRO A 250 3.63 -2.77 20.04
C PRO A 250 4.86 -3.67 19.89
N SER A 251 5.78 -3.65 20.85
CA SER A 251 7.01 -4.46 20.82
C SER A 251 6.76 -5.97 20.83
N LYS A 252 5.67 -6.43 21.45
CA LYS A 252 5.29 -7.85 21.50
C LYS A 252 4.60 -8.26 20.21
N TYR A 253 3.71 -7.43 19.70
CA TYR A 253 2.83 -7.81 18.60
C TYR A 253 3.42 -7.43 17.25
N ILE A 254 3.83 -6.18 17.05
CA ILE A 254 4.41 -5.66 15.80
C ILE A 254 5.85 -6.15 15.64
N ARG A 255 6.00 -7.34 15.07
CA ARG A 255 7.30 -7.98 14.85
C ARG A 255 7.60 -8.10 13.36
N HIS A 256 8.77 -7.62 12.96
CA HIS A 256 9.24 -7.65 11.57
C HIS A 256 8.20 -7.15 10.55
N PRO A 257 7.62 -5.94 10.75
CA PRO A 257 6.72 -5.36 9.76
C PRO A 257 7.45 -5.19 8.42
N VAL A 258 6.76 -5.46 7.32
CA VAL A 258 7.27 -5.24 5.97
C VAL A 258 6.60 -3.99 5.41
N TYR A 259 7.36 -2.91 5.30
CA TYR A 259 6.90 -1.69 4.65
C TYR A 259 7.05 -1.81 3.14
N LEU A 260 5.96 -1.58 2.38
CA LEU A 260 5.94 -1.61 0.92
C LEU A 260 6.49 -0.30 0.32
N HIS A 261 7.70 0.07 0.71
CA HIS A 261 8.41 1.26 0.25
C HIS A 261 9.15 0.97 -1.05
N TRP A 262 8.51 1.25 -2.17
CA TRP A 262 9.11 1.04 -3.49
C TRP A 262 10.32 1.93 -3.72
N ARG A 263 11.35 1.34 -4.29
CA ARG A 263 12.56 2.06 -4.67
C ARG A 263 12.46 2.55 -6.11
N PRO A 264 13.10 3.67 -6.46
CA PRO A 264 13.17 4.14 -7.85
C PRO A 264 13.56 3.04 -8.85
N LYS A 265 14.59 2.24 -8.54
CA LYS A 265 15.03 1.16 -9.44
C LYS A 265 13.97 0.08 -9.65
N ASP A 266 13.18 -0.24 -8.63
CA ASP A 266 12.14 -1.27 -8.73
C ASP A 266 10.99 -0.77 -9.59
N LEU A 267 10.63 0.51 -9.43
CA LEU A 267 9.60 1.15 -10.25
C LEU A 267 10.03 1.29 -11.71
N MET A 268 11.30 1.63 -11.97
CA MET A 268 11.88 1.64 -13.31
C MET A 268 11.78 0.25 -13.95
N ARG A 269 12.25 -0.78 -13.25
CA ARG A 269 12.16 -2.17 -13.74
C ARG A 269 10.72 -2.59 -13.98
N LEU A 270 9.81 -2.28 -13.06
CA LEU A 270 8.39 -2.59 -13.20
C LEU A 270 7.80 -2.02 -14.49
N VAL A 271 7.92 -0.70 -14.73
CA VAL A 271 7.29 -0.09 -15.91
C VAL A 271 8.01 -0.46 -17.20
N SER A 272 9.34 -0.53 -17.20
CA SER A 272 10.13 -0.96 -18.35
C SER A 272 9.82 -2.42 -18.72
N TRP A 273 9.67 -3.29 -17.72
CA TRP A 273 9.29 -4.69 -17.95
C TRP A 273 7.89 -4.79 -18.53
N ARG A 274 6.91 -4.05 -17.99
CA ARG A 274 5.55 -4.04 -18.54
C ARG A 274 5.51 -3.54 -19.98
N LEU A 275 6.24 -2.47 -20.29
CA LEU A 275 6.35 -1.96 -21.67
C LEU A 275 6.99 -2.99 -22.62
N ASN A 276 8.06 -3.65 -22.18
CA ASN A 276 8.73 -4.68 -22.97
C ASN A 276 7.83 -5.91 -23.19
N GLU A 277 7.11 -6.35 -22.16
CA GLU A 277 6.09 -7.40 -22.28
C GLU A 277 4.96 -7.00 -23.24
N PHE A 278 4.58 -5.72 -23.29
CA PHE A 278 3.62 -5.21 -24.27
C PHE A 278 4.16 -5.33 -25.69
N PHE A 279 5.41 -4.90 -25.93
CA PHE A 279 6.06 -5.03 -27.24
C PHE A 279 6.21 -6.48 -27.69
N ARG A 280 6.52 -7.40 -26.77
CA ARG A 280 6.63 -8.83 -27.09
C ARG A 280 5.30 -9.42 -27.55
N ARG A 281 4.19 -8.96 -26.98
CA ARG A 281 2.84 -9.51 -27.25
C ARG A 281 2.18 -8.92 -28.49
N ASP A 282 2.55 -7.69 -28.87
CA ASP A 282 2.00 -7.02 -30.06
C ASP A 282 2.99 -7.13 -31.24
N PRO A 283 2.66 -7.91 -32.29
CA PRO A 283 3.54 -8.09 -33.45
C PRO A 283 3.98 -6.78 -34.11
N LYS A 284 3.17 -5.71 -34.02
CA LYS A 284 3.50 -4.40 -34.59
C LYS A 284 4.71 -3.77 -33.92
N PHE A 285 4.96 -4.07 -32.64
CA PHE A 285 6.00 -3.47 -31.84
C PHE A 285 7.13 -4.43 -31.44
N ASN A 286 7.12 -5.67 -31.93
CA ASN A 286 8.09 -6.69 -31.55
C ASN A 286 9.55 -6.28 -31.83
N SER A 287 9.81 -5.43 -32.83
CA SER A 287 11.15 -4.89 -33.12
C SER A 287 11.73 -3.98 -32.02
N TYR A 288 10.87 -3.46 -31.14
CA TYR A 288 11.26 -2.68 -29.97
C TYR A 288 11.47 -3.54 -28.72
N CYS A 289 11.07 -4.81 -28.75
CA CYS A 289 11.33 -5.75 -27.67
C CYS A 289 12.85 -5.93 -27.45
N ARG A 290 13.25 -6.06 -26.20
CA ARG A 290 14.62 -6.34 -25.78
C ARG A 290 14.61 -7.55 -24.86
N ASP A 291 15.08 -8.68 -25.37
CA ASP A 291 15.18 -9.93 -24.61
C ASP A 291 16.56 -10.08 -23.95
N ASP A 292 17.54 -9.26 -24.34
CA ASP A 292 18.93 -9.26 -23.88
C ASP A 292 19.19 -8.29 -22.70
N VAL A 293 18.15 -7.92 -21.95
CA VAL A 293 18.25 -6.96 -20.84
C VAL A 293 18.53 -7.67 -19.53
N ASP A 294 19.63 -7.33 -18.86
CA ASP A 294 19.78 -7.66 -17.45
C ASP A 294 18.84 -6.81 -16.58
N TRP A 295 17.70 -7.39 -16.23
CA TRP A 295 16.71 -6.76 -15.35
C TRP A 295 17.21 -6.51 -13.93
N ASP A 296 18.36 -7.08 -13.52
CA ASP A 296 19.02 -6.78 -12.25
C ASP A 296 20.03 -5.63 -12.32
N SER A 297 20.33 -5.12 -13.52
CA SER A 297 21.14 -3.92 -13.74
C SER A 297 20.23 -2.70 -14.01
N PRO A 298 20.08 -1.76 -13.05
CA PRO A 298 19.27 -0.57 -13.27
C PRO A 298 19.76 0.27 -14.45
N GLY A 299 21.08 0.38 -14.64
CA GLY A 299 21.68 1.12 -15.75
C GLY A 299 21.29 0.52 -17.10
N GLU A 300 21.34 -0.81 -17.22
CA GLU A 300 20.97 -1.48 -18.47
C GLU A 300 19.47 -1.37 -18.79
N VAL A 301 18.61 -1.48 -17.78
CA VAL A 301 17.17 -1.24 -17.96
C VAL A 301 16.89 0.20 -18.40
N LEU A 302 17.61 1.17 -17.83
CA LEU A 302 17.51 2.58 -18.21
C LEU A 302 17.97 2.79 -19.66
N GLU A 303 19.15 2.29 -20.02
CA GLU A 303 19.77 2.49 -21.34
C GLU A 303 19.09 1.73 -22.47
N LYS A 304 18.75 0.45 -22.26
CA LYS A 304 18.20 -0.43 -23.31
C LYS A 304 16.69 -0.34 -23.44
N VAL A 305 15.96 0.03 -22.38
CA VAL A 305 14.49 0.03 -22.38
C VAL A 305 13.92 1.42 -22.19
N TRP A 306 14.31 2.18 -21.17
CA TRP A 306 13.69 3.48 -20.91
C TRP A 306 14.12 4.58 -21.90
N ASN A 307 15.42 4.84 -22.01
CA ASN A 307 15.99 5.93 -22.81
C ASN A 307 15.61 5.88 -24.31
N PRO A 308 15.51 4.72 -24.99
CA PRO A 308 15.11 4.66 -26.39
C PRO A 308 13.68 5.16 -26.66
N HIS A 309 12.83 5.18 -25.63
CA HIS A 309 11.43 5.60 -25.73
C HIS A 309 11.19 6.96 -25.11
N PHE A 310 11.75 7.23 -23.93
CA PHE A 310 11.53 8.48 -23.19
C PHE A 310 12.59 9.56 -23.48
N GLY A 311 13.72 9.21 -24.08
CA GLY A 311 14.91 10.07 -24.17
C GLY A 311 15.74 10.03 -22.88
N THR A 312 16.98 10.52 -22.93
CA THR A 312 17.88 10.61 -21.75
C THR A 312 17.58 11.85 -20.92
N HIS A 313 17.55 13.02 -21.59
CA HIS A 313 17.40 14.34 -20.98
C HIS A 313 16.45 15.23 -21.77
N PHE A 314 15.84 16.19 -21.09
CA PHE A 314 15.05 17.23 -21.70
C PHE A 314 14.97 18.48 -20.82
N PHE A 315 14.43 19.58 -21.35
CA PHE A 315 14.16 20.78 -20.56
C PHE A 315 12.80 20.67 -19.88
N ASN A 316 12.79 20.68 -18.55
CA ASN A 316 11.58 20.57 -17.76
C ASN A 316 10.76 21.88 -17.76
N GLY A 317 9.63 21.88 -17.05
CA GLY A 317 8.75 23.05 -16.93
C GLY A 317 9.35 24.26 -16.18
N LEU A 318 10.61 24.20 -15.74
CA LEU A 318 11.38 25.29 -15.13
C LEU A 318 12.54 25.78 -16.04
N ASP A 319 12.60 25.27 -17.29
CA ASP A 319 13.70 25.45 -18.24
C ASP A 319 15.05 24.91 -17.74
N LEU A 320 15.01 23.87 -16.91
CA LEU A 320 16.22 23.17 -16.44
C LEU A 320 16.37 21.85 -17.21
N CYS A 321 17.60 21.55 -17.63
CA CYS A 321 17.92 20.24 -18.17
C CYS A 321 17.80 19.20 -17.06
N GLU A 322 17.00 18.16 -17.31
CA GLU A 322 16.70 17.12 -16.33
C GLU A 322 16.61 15.77 -17.03
N ALA A 323 17.11 14.71 -16.39
CA ALA A 323 16.93 13.37 -16.90
C ALA A 323 15.45 12.95 -16.87
N THR A 324 15.01 12.22 -17.89
CA THR A 324 13.57 11.94 -18.12
C THR A 324 12.99 11.04 -17.04
N PHE A 325 13.71 10.00 -16.60
CA PHE A 325 13.26 9.08 -15.56
C PHE A 325 12.99 9.77 -14.21
N PRO A 326 13.97 10.45 -13.57
CA PRO A 326 13.73 11.10 -12.29
C PRO A 326 12.70 12.24 -12.41
N TYR A 327 12.59 12.88 -13.57
CA TYR A 327 11.53 13.83 -13.83
C TYR A 327 10.15 13.17 -13.72
N VAL A 328 9.86 12.10 -14.47
CA VAL A 328 8.53 11.46 -14.39
C VAL A 328 8.28 10.93 -12.96
N LEU A 329 9.29 10.33 -12.33
CA LEU A 329 9.14 9.68 -11.03
C LEU A 329 8.82 10.68 -9.90
N ARG A 330 9.43 11.88 -9.87
CA ARG A 330 9.26 12.86 -8.77
C ARG A 330 7.85 13.45 -8.68
N HIS A 331 7.03 13.25 -9.70
CA HIS A 331 5.61 13.59 -9.69
C HIS A 331 4.72 12.46 -9.13
N THR A 332 5.32 11.45 -8.49
CA THR A 332 4.64 10.38 -7.75
C THR A 332 5.13 10.33 -6.31
N GLN A 333 4.39 9.68 -5.42
CA GLN A 333 4.85 9.34 -4.08
C GLN A 333 5.46 7.92 -4.03
N LEU A 334 6.25 7.58 -5.05
CA LEU A 334 6.85 6.25 -5.25
C LEU A 334 5.83 5.10 -5.22
N ARG A 335 4.63 5.31 -5.77
CA ARG A 335 3.61 4.26 -5.84
C ARG A 335 3.55 3.66 -7.25
N PRO A 336 3.61 2.32 -7.40
CA PRO A 336 3.47 1.64 -8.69
C PRO A 336 2.28 2.14 -9.50
N ARG A 337 1.09 2.23 -8.88
CA ARG A 337 -0.13 2.68 -9.52
C ARG A 337 0.02 4.09 -10.11
N GLN A 338 0.57 5.03 -9.35
CA GLN A 338 0.75 6.41 -9.81
C GLN A 338 1.70 6.48 -11.00
N PHE A 339 2.80 5.70 -10.93
CA PHE A 339 3.79 5.71 -11.99
C PHE A 339 3.29 5.05 -13.29
N VAL A 340 2.54 3.95 -13.19
CA VAL A 340 1.85 3.33 -14.32
C VAL A 340 0.83 4.28 -14.94
N ILE A 341 0.03 4.99 -14.14
CA ILE A 341 -0.94 5.99 -14.64
C ILE A 341 -0.23 7.09 -15.43
N LEU A 342 0.88 7.64 -14.92
CA LEU A 342 1.67 8.64 -15.64
C LEU A 342 2.18 8.09 -16.97
N CYS A 343 2.80 6.91 -16.98
CA CYS A 343 3.37 6.30 -18.18
C CYS A 343 2.28 5.97 -19.23
N ASN A 344 1.13 5.44 -18.82
CA ASN A 344 0.00 5.21 -19.71
C ASN A 344 -0.54 6.51 -20.32
N HIS A 345 -0.62 7.60 -19.55
CA HIS A 345 -1.04 8.90 -20.08
C HIS A 345 -0.04 9.50 -21.07
N ILE A 346 1.26 9.34 -20.81
CA ILE A 346 2.32 9.71 -21.76
C ILE A 346 2.17 8.91 -23.07
N ALA A 347 1.93 7.60 -22.96
CA ALA A 347 1.71 6.74 -24.13
C ALA A 347 0.43 7.12 -24.90
N ASP A 348 -0.70 7.35 -24.22
CA ASP A 348 -1.95 7.79 -24.86
C ASP A 348 -1.75 9.07 -25.67
N LYS A 349 -0.98 10.03 -25.13
CA LYS A 349 -0.65 11.26 -25.86
C LYS A 349 0.22 10.98 -27.10
N ALA A 350 1.26 10.15 -26.96
CA ALA A 350 2.13 9.78 -28.07
C ALA A 350 1.41 8.97 -29.15
N ILE A 351 0.46 8.09 -28.78
CA ILE A 351 -0.38 7.34 -29.72
C ILE A 351 -1.26 8.30 -30.53
N LYS A 352 -1.90 9.27 -29.86
CA LYS A 352 -2.72 10.30 -30.53
C LYS A 352 -1.92 11.21 -31.46
N SER A 353 -0.63 11.36 -31.20
CA SER A 353 0.31 12.12 -32.04
C SER A 353 1.06 11.25 -33.05
N GLU A 354 0.75 9.96 -33.14
CA GLU A 354 1.42 8.99 -34.03
C GLU A 354 2.95 8.84 -33.80
N GLU A 355 3.42 9.17 -32.59
CA GLU A 355 4.85 9.10 -32.20
C GLU A 355 5.20 7.78 -31.48
N PHE A 356 4.19 7.04 -31.00
CA PHE A 356 4.39 5.80 -30.25
C PHE A 356 5.15 4.74 -31.07
N PRO A 357 6.19 4.08 -30.52
CA PRO A 357 6.53 3.96 -29.10
C PRO A 357 7.52 4.98 -28.56
N ARG A 358 7.77 6.09 -29.25
CA ARG A 358 8.60 7.19 -28.71
C ARG A 358 7.70 8.22 -28.02
N PHE A 359 8.24 8.86 -27.00
CA PHE A 359 7.56 9.86 -26.19
C PHE A 359 8.29 11.19 -26.32
N SER A 360 7.70 12.16 -27.02
CA SER A 360 8.28 13.49 -27.12
C SER A 360 8.27 14.23 -25.79
N ASN A 361 9.21 15.17 -25.62
CA ASN A 361 9.30 16.04 -24.44
C ASN A 361 7.98 16.77 -24.16
N VAL A 362 7.28 17.19 -25.22
CA VAL A 362 5.97 17.84 -25.12
C VAL A 362 4.93 16.88 -24.55
N ALA A 363 4.87 15.64 -25.05
CA ALA A 363 3.95 14.62 -24.55
C ALA A 363 4.20 14.30 -23.06
N ILE A 364 5.47 14.23 -22.64
CA ILE A 364 5.84 13.99 -21.23
C ILE A 364 5.38 15.15 -20.34
N LEU A 365 5.74 16.40 -20.70
CA LEU A 365 5.42 17.61 -19.94
C LEU A 365 3.90 17.81 -19.78
N GLU A 366 3.14 17.73 -20.87
CA GLU A 366 1.70 17.95 -20.84
C GLU A 366 0.97 16.87 -20.05
N SER A 367 1.36 15.60 -20.22
CA SER A 367 0.75 14.49 -19.50
C SER A 367 0.98 14.59 -18.00
N ILE A 368 2.20 14.93 -17.55
CA ILE A 368 2.49 15.10 -16.12
C ILE A 368 1.67 16.24 -15.54
N ARG A 369 1.68 17.44 -16.14
CA ARG A 369 0.91 18.59 -15.64
C ARG A 369 -0.57 18.26 -15.47
N LYS A 370 -1.16 17.56 -16.44
CA LYS A 370 -2.56 17.14 -16.40
C LYS A 370 -2.82 16.12 -15.29
N GLN A 371 -1.92 15.16 -15.10
CA GLN A 371 -2.11 14.09 -14.13
C GLN A 371 -1.81 14.48 -12.69
N GLU A 372 -0.94 15.47 -12.43
CA GLU A 372 -0.67 15.97 -11.08
C GLU A 372 -1.96 16.30 -10.31
N ILE A 373 -2.89 16.99 -10.96
CA ILE A 373 -4.19 17.38 -10.36
C ILE A 373 -4.99 16.14 -9.97
N ARG A 374 -5.06 15.14 -10.85
CA ARG A 374 -5.78 13.88 -10.61
C ARG A 374 -5.13 13.09 -9.48
N LEU A 375 -3.81 12.86 -9.55
CA LEU A 375 -3.06 12.07 -8.57
C LEU A 375 -3.09 12.71 -7.17
N ALA A 376 -2.92 14.04 -7.09
CA ALA A 376 -3.06 14.78 -5.84
C ALA A 376 -4.50 14.68 -5.29
N GLY A 377 -5.51 14.78 -6.16
CA GLY A 377 -6.91 14.61 -5.76
C GLY A 377 -7.23 13.21 -5.24
N GLU A 378 -6.77 12.16 -5.92
CA GLU A 378 -6.93 10.76 -5.49
C GLU A 378 -6.29 10.50 -4.12
N LEU A 379 -5.13 11.11 -3.86
CA LEU A 379 -4.49 11.05 -2.55
C LEU A 379 -5.33 11.76 -1.48
N LEU A 380 -5.74 13.01 -1.70
CA LEU A 380 -6.55 13.74 -0.71
C LEU A 380 -7.85 12.97 -0.41
N ASN A 381 -8.45 12.36 -1.44
CA ASN A 381 -9.62 11.52 -1.28
C ASN A 381 -9.34 10.27 -0.42
N SER A 382 -8.17 9.65 -0.51
CA SER A 382 -7.84 8.50 0.34
C SER A 382 -7.73 8.86 1.82
N TYR A 383 -7.41 10.12 2.13
CA TYR A 383 -7.31 10.64 3.50
C TYR A 383 -8.57 11.32 4.01
N SER A 384 -9.57 11.58 3.16
CA SER A 384 -10.81 12.30 3.53
C SER A 384 -11.59 11.66 4.69
N LYS A 385 -11.35 10.38 4.96
CA LYS A 385 -11.95 9.65 6.09
C LYS A 385 -11.13 9.67 7.36
N VAL A 386 -9.82 9.91 7.23
CA VAL A 386 -8.90 10.08 8.37
C VAL A 386 -8.97 11.53 8.83
N PHE A 387 -8.99 12.46 7.89
CA PHE A 387 -9.07 13.90 8.12
C PHE A 387 -10.27 14.46 7.36
N PRO A 388 -11.40 14.70 8.05
CA PRO A 388 -12.54 15.39 7.45
C PRO A 388 -12.10 16.74 6.86
N ASN A 389 -12.65 17.11 5.69
CA ASN A 389 -12.31 18.35 4.98
C ASN A 389 -10.82 18.53 4.61
N VAL A 390 -10.03 17.44 4.54
CA VAL A 390 -8.58 17.51 4.22
C VAL A 390 -8.25 18.37 2.99
N ALA A 391 -9.08 18.32 1.96
CA ALA A 391 -8.89 19.13 0.75
C ALA A 391 -8.98 20.64 1.04
N ASN A 392 -9.89 21.07 1.92
CA ASN A 392 -10.04 22.47 2.33
C ASN A 392 -8.96 22.91 3.32
N ILE A 393 -8.48 21.99 4.17
CA ILE A 393 -7.36 22.30 5.08
C ILE A 393 -6.08 22.52 4.25
N VAL A 394 -5.82 21.65 3.28
CA VAL A 394 -4.64 21.70 2.42
C VAL A 394 -4.69 22.86 1.42
N SER A 395 -5.87 23.37 1.04
CA SER A 395 -5.96 24.53 0.13
C SER A 395 -5.35 25.81 0.72
N ALA A 396 -5.09 25.87 2.03
CA ALA A 396 -4.30 26.95 2.62
C ALA A 396 -2.84 26.99 2.11
N LEU A 397 -2.37 25.92 1.47
CA LEU A 397 -1.08 25.87 0.77
C LEU A 397 -1.18 26.31 -0.71
N GLU A 398 -2.32 26.85 -1.15
CA GLU A 398 -2.42 27.43 -2.49
C GLU A 398 -1.47 28.62 -2.65
N ARG A 399 -0.75 28.66 -3.78
CA ARG A 399 0.28 29.68 -4.07
C ARG A 399 1.39 29.74 -3.03
N PHE A 400 1.58 28.68 -2.25
CA PHE A 400 2.69 28.62 -1.31
C PHE A 400 4.02 28.54 -2.08
N PRO A 401 5.11 29.14 -1.55
CA PRO A 401 6.42 28.97 -2.15
C PRO A 401 6.85 27.50 -2.13
N MET A 402 7.45 27.05 -3.24
CA MET A 402 7.97 25.68 -3.39
C MET A 402 8.98 25.29 -2.31
N VAL A 403 9.76 26.26 -1.82
CA VAL A 403 10.78 26.14 -0.77
C VAL A 403 10.49 27.16 0.32
N PHE A 404 10.49 26.75 1.60
CA PHE A 404 10.11 27.64 2.69
C PHE A 404 10.65 27.23 4.07
N ASP A 405 10.59 28.16 5.02
CA ASP A 405 10.77 27.89 6.45
C ASP A 405 9.50 27.30 7.07
N ALA A 406 9.62 26.21 7.82
CA ALA A 406 8.49 25.54 8.48
C ALA A 406 7.62 26.47 9.34
N LYS A 407 8.19 27.57 9.89
CA LYS A 407 7.42 28.64 10.59
C LYS A 407 6.29 29.23 9.76
N LYS A 408 6.39 29.20 8.42
CA LYS A 408 5.31 29.66 7.55
C LYS A 408 4.07 28.77 7.63
N LEU A 409 4.22 27.47 7.93
CA LEU A 409 3.09 26.57 8.15
C LEU A 409 2.28 26.99 9.37
N ASP A 410 2.95 27.31 10.48
CA ASP A 410 2.29 27.74 11.73
C ASP A 410 1.52 29.05 11.55
N ARG A 411 2.03 29.96 10.70
CA ARG A 411 1.33 31.22 10.36
C ARG A 411 0.10 30.98 9.49
N MET A 412 0.18 30.01 8.58
CA MET A 412 -0.89 29.68 7.66
C MET A 412 -1.97 28.83 8.32
N SER A 413 -1.61 27.94 9.25
CA SER A 413 -2.53 26.95 9.82
C SER A 413 -3.75 27.59 10.49
N SER A 414 -3.62 28.81 11.03
CA SER A 414 -4.72 29.52 11.70
C SER A 414 -5.90 29.81 10.79
N SER A 415 -5.68 29.99 9.48
CA SER A 415 -6.76 30.20 8.50
C SER A 415 -7.58 28.92 8.27
N THR A 416 -7.02 27.76 8.61
CA THR A 416 -7.69 26.46 8.45
C THR A 416 -8.55 26.06 9.63
N ALA A 417 -8.47 26.75 10.77
CA ALA A 417 -9.07 26.33 12.03
C ALA A 417 -10.57 25.97 11.93
N SER A 418 -11.34 26.67 11.08
CA SER A 418 -12.77 26.42 10.85
C SER A 418 -13.07 25.13 10.06
N GLN A 419 -12.07 24.53 9.43
CA GLN A 419 -12.20 23.31 8.63
C GLN A 419 -11.95 22.04 9.45
N TRP A 420 -11.31 22.18 10.62
CA TRP A 420 -11.03 21.07 11.52
C TRP A 420 -12.27 20.71 12.35
N PRO A 421 -12.42 19.44 12.76
CA PRO A 421 -13.37 19.07 13.80
C PRO A 421 -13.12 19.85 15.10
N SER A 422 -14.19 20.03 15.88
CA SER A 422 -14.16 20.83 17.10
C SER A 422 -13.15 20.28 18.12
N GLY A 423 -12.10 21.04 18.40
CA GLY A 423 -11.06 20.67 19.37
C GLY A 423 -9.79 20.05 18.78
N ASP A 424 -9.80 19.66 17.50
CA ASP A 424 -8.69 18.93 16.87
C ASP A 424 -7.61 19.86 16.29
N TYR A 425 -7.95 21.12 16.05
CA TYR A 425 -7.02 22.07 15.44
C TYR A 425 -5.85 22.42 16.38
N SER A 426 -4.63 22.26 15.85
CA SER A 426 -3.45 22.96 16.35
C SER A 426 -2.42 23.14 15.22
N PRO A 427 -1.48 24.09 15.32
CA PRO A 427 -0.37 24.21 14.36
C PRO A 427 0.44 22.92 14.24
N TYR A 428 0.59 22.16 15.33
CA TYR A 428 1.25 20.87 15.32
C TYR A 428 0.48 19.84 14.47
N GLN A 429 -0.84 19.74 14.66
CA GLN A 429 -1.68 18.83 13.87
C GLN A 429 -1.69 19.20 12.39
N PHE A 430 -1.69 20.50 12.05
CA PHE A 430 -1.53 20.93 10.66
C PHE A 430 -0.18 20.48 10.06
N ARG A 431 0.93 20.62 10.79
CA ARG A 431 2.25 20.12 10.35
C ARG A 431 2.26 18.61 10.17
N ARG A 432 1.68 17.86 11.13
CA ARG A 432 1.54 16.40 11.06
C ARG A 432 0.76 15.99 9.82
N LEU A 433 -0.40 16.60 9.58
CA LEU A 433 -1.26 16.33 8.43
C LEU A 433 -0.52 16.49 7.10
N VAL A 434 0.15 17.63 6.89
CA VAL A 434 0.82 17.92 5.60
C VAL A 434 2.07 17.06 5.38
N ALA A 435 2.73 16.61 6.47
CA ALA A 435 3.84 15.66 6.42
C ALA A 435 3.34 14.24 6.10
N GLU A 436 2.31 13.77 6.80
CA GLU A 436 1.69 12.45 6.64
C GLU A 436 1.10 12.26 5.23
N LEU A 437 0.43 13.29 4.71
CA LEU A 437 -0.05 13.30 3.32
C LEU A 437 1.12 13.18 2.34
N GLY A 438 2.33 13.58 2.72
CA GLY A 438 3.50 13.67 1.85
C GLY A 438 3.42 14.87 0.91
N ILE A 439 2.73 15.93 1.33
CA ILE A 439 2.70 17.23 0.62
C ILE A 439 3.95 18.02 0.97
N VAL A 440 4.31 18.05 2.25
CA VAL A 440 5.46 18.79 2.75
C VAL A 440 6.56 17.80 3.14
N GLY A 441 7.76 18.06 2.65
CA GLY A 441 8.97 17.32 3.00
C GLY A 441 10.00 18.22 3.66
N ARG A 442 10.91 17.62 4.44
CA ARG A 442 12.04 18.32 5.06
C ARG A 442 13.25 18.28 4.13
N ILE A 443 13.84 19.44 3.84
CA ILE A 443 15.05 19.52 3.02
C ILE A 443 16.19 18.82 3.75
N ARG A 444 16.87 17.94 3.02
CA ARG A 444 18.07 17.23 3.49
C ARG A 444 19.33 17.86 2.92
N SER A 445 19.39 18.00 1.61
CA SER A 445 20.53 18.60 0.93
C SER A 445 20.08 19.61 -0.12
N TRP A 446 20.97 20.56 -0.36
CA TRP A 446 20.79 21.61 -1.34
C TRP A 446 22.05 21.66 -2.19
N ASP A 447 21.93 21.31 -3.46
CA ASP A 447 23.02 21.40 -4.42
C ASP A 447 22.77 22.59 -5.36
N ASN A 448 23.58 23.63 -5.18
CA ASN A 448 23.50 24.85 -5.97
C ASN A 448 24.04 24.71 -7.40
N GLU A 449 24.92 23.73 -7.64
CA GLU A 449 25.55 23.52 -8.93
C GLU A 449 24.57 22.79 -9.86
N SER A 450 24.06 21.64 -9.41
CA SER A 450 23.06 20.87 -10.16
C SER A 450 21.64 21.45 -10.07
N LYS A 451 21.41 22.46 -9.20
CA LYS A 451 20.09 23.03 -8.89
C LYS A 451 19.11 22.00 -8.34
N ILE A 452 19.58 21.01 -7.59
CA ILE A 452 18.77 19.94 -7.02
C ILE A 452 18.62 20.12 -5.51
N ILE A 453 17.38 19.99 -5.02
CA ILE A 453 17.04 19.87 -3.61
C ILE A 453 16.59 18.43 -3.37
N THR A 454 17.22 17.75 -2.41
CA THR A 454 16.73 16.45 -1.93
C THR A 454 15.96 16.65 -0.62
N ALA A 455 14.85 15.94 -0.47
CA ALA A 455 13.99 16.10 0.71
C ALA A 455 13.41 14.78 1.19
N ASP A 456 13.24 14.70 2.52
CA ASP A 456 12.57 13.64 3.25
C ASP A 456 11.06 13.86 3.23
N PHE A 457 10.32 12.85 2.78
CA PHE A 457 8.86 12.80 2.86
C PHE A 457 8.45 11.58 3.67
N GLU A 458 7.42 11.72 4.51
CA GLU A 458 6.99 10.67 5.46
C GLU A 458 6.70 9.33 4.78
N TYR A 459 6.15 9.36 3.57
CA TYR A 459 5.78 8.14 2.85
C TYR A 459 6.96 7.23 2.45
N ALA A 460 8.18 7.74 2.57
CA ALA A 460 9.41 7.00 2.31
C ALA A 460 10.14 6.62 3.60
N LEU A 461 9.55 6.90 4.77
CA LEU A 461 10.09 6.60 6.09
C LEU A 461 9.23 5.52 6.77
N GLU A 462 9.88 4.71 7.60
CA GLU A 462 9.16 3.75 8.47
C GLU A 462 8.49 4.48 9.65
N ASP A 463 9.09 5.58 10.10
CA ASP A 463 8.60 6.43 11.19
C ASP A 463 7.97 7.75 10.70
N ARG A 464 7.26 8.42 11.61
CA ARG A 464 6.70 9.76 11.39
C ARG A 464 7.75 10.81 11.04
N LEU A 465 7.49 11.65 10.05
CA LEU A 465 8.32 12.80 9.74
C LEU A 465 7.96 13.97 10.67
N THR A 466 8.76 14.19 11.71
CA THR A 466 8.57 15.35 12.58
C THR A 466 9.08 16.63 11.92
N LEU A 467 8.18 17.59 11.69
CA LEU A 467 8.50 18.93 11.21
C LEU A 467 8.57 19.92 12.38
N THR A 468 9.74 20.53 12.58
CA THR A 468 10.00 21.57 13.58
C THR A 468 10.01 22.95 12.93
N SER A 469 9.82 24.00 13.71
CA SER A 469 9.88 25.38 13.21
C SER A 469 11.26 25.83 12.71
N LYS A 470 12.32 25.04 12.93
CA LYS A 470 13.67 25.33 12.44
C LYS A 470 13.95 24.71 11.07
N ASP A 471 13.10 23.79 10.64
CA ASP A 471 13.31 23.05 9.40
C ASP A 471 13.08 23.93 8.17
N LYS A 472 13.89 23.68 7.14
CA LYS A 472 13.61 24.10 5.79
C LYS A 472 12.81 23.00 5.11
N CYS A 473 11.73 23.39 4.45
CA CYS A 473 10.76 22.47 3.86
C CYS A 473 10.55 22.75 2.38
N VAL A 474 9.99 21.77 1.69
CA VAL A 474 9.57 21.84 0.29
C VAL A 474 8.17 21.29 0.10
N ILE A 475 7.48 21.78 -0.93
CA ILE A 475 6.27 21.13 -1.44
C ILE A 475 6.67 20.03 -2.43
N HIS A 476 6.02 18.88 -2.32
CA HIS A 476 6.23 17.75 -3.22
C HIS A 476 5.78 18.08 -4.67
N PRO A 477 6.56 17.75 -5.72
CA PRO A 477 6.24 18.14 -7.10
C PRO A 477 4.86 17.72 -7.62
N MET A 478 4.35 16.56 -7.19
CA MET A 478 3.00 16.09 -7.51
C MET A 478 1.87 17.10 -7.20
N PHE A 479 2.08 18.08 -6.30
CA PHE A 479 1.06 19.06 -5.92
C PHE A 479 1.26 20.44 -6.57
N PHE A 480 2.25 20.62 -7.44
CA PHE A 480 2.56 21.94 -7.99
C PHE A 480 1.40 22.52 -8.76
N GLU A 481 0.82 21.78 -9.70
CA GLU A 481 -0.34 22.28 -10.45
C GLU A 481 -1.60 22.33 -9.58
N LYS A 482 -1.85 21.33 -8.71
CA LYS A 482 -3.06 21.29 -7.86
C LYS A 482 -3.17 22.45 -6.89
N LEU A 483 -2.04 22.92 -6.35
CA LEU A 483 -1.95 24.01 -5.37
C LEU A 483 -1.42 25.31 -5.98
N SER A 484 -1.18 25.36 -7.30
CA SER A 484 -0.61 26.55 -7.97
C SER A 484 0.67 27.06 -7.29
N ILE A 485 1.57 26.16 -6.92
CA ILE A 485 2.77 26.45 -6.12
C ILE A 485 3.67 27.49 -6.81
N GLU A 486 4.16 28.46 -6.04
CA GLU A 486 5.08 29.49 -6.52
C GLU A 486 6.47 28.90 -6.75
N LYS A 487 6.85 28.78 -8.03
CA LYS A 487 8.13 28.27 -8.52
C LYS A 487 9.21 29.37 -8.52
N SER A 488 9.31 30.13 -7.40
CA SER A 488 10.16 31.33 -7.29
C SER A 488 11.66 31.06 -7.40
N HIS A 489 12.10 29.82 -7.16
CA HIS A 489 13.47 29.38 -7.31
C HIS A 489 13.52 28.34 -8.43
N LYS A 490 14.38 28.52 -9.44
CA LYS A 490 14.63 27.50 -10.47
C LYS A 490 15.44 26.35 -9.87
N MET A 491 14.77 25.48 -9.13
CA MET A 491 15.33 24.30 -8.46
C MET A 491 14.47 23.07 -8.73
N ILE A 492 15.11 21.91 -8.84
CA ILE A 492 14.48 20.60 -9.01
C ILE A 492 14.35 19.94 -7.64
N ILE A 493 13.16 19.45 -7.27
CA ILE A 493 12.94 18.75 -6.01
C ILE A 493 12.89 17.25 -6.24
N TYR A 494 13.82 16.51 -5.63
CA TYR A 494 13.84 15.06 -5.61
C TYR A 494 13.39 14.53 -4.25
N PRO A 495 12.21 13.87 -4.19
CA PRO A 495 11.68 13.31 -2.95
C PRO A 495 12.30 11.93 -2.62
N PHE A 496 13.57 11.69 -3.01
CA PHE A 496 14.23 10.36 -2.94
C PHE A 496 15.56 10.39 -2.17
N PRO A 497 15.53 10.68 -0.86
CA PRO A 497 16.66 11.28 -0.19
C PRO A 497 17.77 10.32 0.26
N ASN A 498 17.58 9.00 0.19
CA ASN A 498 18.65 8.01 0.43
C ASN A 498 18.27 6.65 -0.16
N HIS A 499 18.49 6.48 -1.46
CA HIS A 499 18.64 5.13 -1.99
C HIS A 499 20.01 5.02 -2.68
N PRO A 500 20.91 4.10 -2.27
CA PRO A 500 22.18 3.87 -2.98
C PRO A 500 22.00 3.68 -4.49
N ASP A 501 20.89 3.06 -4.89
CA ASP A 501 20.56 2.89 -6.31
C ASP A 501 20.21 4.20 -7.02
N PHE A 502 19.73 5.22 -6.30
CA PHE A 502 19.56 6.55 -6.89
C PHE A 502 20.93 7.22 -7.03
N LYS A 503 21.90 6.95 -6.16
CA LYS A 503 23.28 7.41 -6.40
C LYS A 503 23.84 6.82 -7.68
N GLN A 504 23.66 5.53 -7.93
CA GLN A 504 24.09 4.91 -9.20
C GLN A 504 23.43 5.57 -10.42
N ILE A 505 22.12 5.79 -10.37
CA ILE A 505 21.37 6.47 -11.44
C ILE A 505 21.85 7.92 -11.61
N MET A 506 22.07 8.65 -10.52
CA MET A 506 22.56 10.04 -10.55
C MET A 506 24.04 10.13 -10.95
N GLU A 507 24.86 9.13 -10.63
CA GLU A 507 26.27 9.03 -10.99
C GLU A 507 26.41 8.68 -12.47
N SER A 508 25.58 7.78 -13.01
CA SER A 508 25.51 7.54 -14.45
C SER A 508 25.06 8.79 -15.22
N MET A 509 24.22 9.64 -14.60
CA MET A 509 23.79 10.93 -15.18
C MET A 509 24.84 12.04 -15.12
N LYS A 510 25.91 11.90 -14.34
CA LYS A 510 26.99 12.91 -14.23
C LYS A 510 28.12 12.71 -15.26
N ASN A 511 28.17 11.55 -15.90
CA ASN A 511 29.26 11.16 -16.80
C ASN A 511 28.94 11.38 -18.30
N ASP A 512 27.77 11.93 -18.61
CA ASP A 512 27.32 12.39 -19.93
C ASP A 512 27.14 13.91 -19.92
#